data_AF-A0A3S1FQ18-F1
#
_entry.id   AF-A0A3S1FQ18-F1
#
_cell.length_a   1.000
_cell.length_b   1.000
_cell.length_c   1.000
_cell.angle_alpha   90.00
_cell.angle_beta   90.00
_cell.angle_gamma   90.00
#
_symmetry.space_group_name_H-M   'P 1'
#
loop_
_entity.id
_entity.type
_entity.pdbx_description
1 polymer ?
#
loop_
_entity_poly.entity_id
_entity_poly.type
_entity_poly.pdbx_seq_one_letter_code
_entity_poly.pdbx_strand_id
1 'polypeptide(L)' 'MVVDDAGRCIGCGACGRVCPKNCQTHVAADELAT' A
#
# COMPACT_ATOMS: atom_id res chain seq x y z
N MET A 1 -6.25 -4.65 -3.52
CA MET A 1 -4.96 -5.14 -2.98
C MET A 1 -4.93 -4.72 -1.53
N VAL A 2 -4.55 -5.61 -0.63
CA VAL A 2 -4.29 -5.28 0.79
C VAL A 2 -2.84 -5.67 1.05
N VAL A 3 -2.09 -4.79 1.71
CA VAL A 3 -0.71 -5.10 2.13
C VAL A 3 -0.81 -5.97 3.37
N ASP A 4 -0.36 -7.21 3.26
CA ASP A 4 -0.46 -8.22 4.33
C ASP A 4 0.55 -7.97 5.47
N ASP A 5 1.78 -7.61 5.12
CA ASP A 5 2.83 -7.26 6.07
C ASP A 5 3.34 -5.84 5.81
N ALA A 6 2.73 -4.87 6.49
CA ALA A 6 3.01 -3.45 6.29
C ALA A 6 4.49 -3.11 6.51
N GLY A 7 5.19 -3.82 7.41
CA GLY A 7 6.62 -3.62 7.69
C GLY A 7 7.54 -3.97 6.51
N ARG A 8 7.07 -4.73 5.52
CA ARG A 8 7.80 -5.05 4.28
C ARG A 8 7.48 -4.10 3.13
N CYS A 9 6.49 -3.23 3.27
CA CYS A 9 6.15 -2.25 2.26
C CYS A 9 7.19 -1.12 2.26
N ILE A 10 7.86 -0.91 1.12
CA ILE A 10 8.86 0.17 0.96
C ILE A 10 8.27 1.45 0.34
N GLY A 11 6.95 1.51 0.15
CA GLY A 11 6.29 2.70 -0.43
C GLY A 11 6.56 2.93 -1.93
N CYS A 12 6.89 1.90 -2.72
CA CYS A 12 7.24 2.08 -4.13
C CYS A 12 6.06 2.50 -5.05
N GLY A 13 4.81 2.40 -4.58
CA GLY A 13 3.62 2.80 -5.32
C GLY A 13 3.24 1.89 -6.51
N ALA A 14 3.91 0.75 -6.68
CA ALA A 14 3.65 -0.15 -7.81
C ALA A 14 2.21 -0.67 -7.82
N CYS A 15 1.67 -1.06 -6.65
CA CYS A 15 0.30 -1.54 -6.50
C CYS A 15 -0.74 -0.50 -6.93
N GLY A 16 -0.52 0.79 -6.65
CA GLY A 16 -1.35 1.89 -7.12
C GLY A 16 -1.29 2.04 -8.64
N ARG A 17 -0.06 2.04 -9.19
CA ARG A 17 0.17 2.20 -10.64
C ARG A 17 -0.47 1.11 -11.48
N VAL A 18 -0.41 -0.14 -11.03
CA VAL A 18 -0.95 -1.29 -11.80
C VAL A 18 -2.46 -1.46 -11.63
N CYS A 19 -3.09 -0.73 -10.70
CA CYS A 19 -4.51 -0.89 -10.44
C CYS A 19 -5.35 -0.19 -11.51
N PRO A 20 -6.06 -0.92 -12.40
CA PRO A 20 -6.81 -0.30 -13.49
C PRO A 20 -8.01 0.52 -13.01
N LYS A 21 -8.49 0.25 -11.79
CA LYS A 21 -9.60 0.96 -11.17
C LYS A 21 -9.18 2.20 -10.38
N ASN A 22 -7.87 2.37 -10.15
CA ASN A 22 -7.32 3.45 -9.32
C ASN A 22 -8.08 3.66 -7.99
N CYS A 23 -8.45 2.55 -7.33
CA CYS A 23 -9.37 2.57 -6.19
C CYS A 23 -8.67 2.34 -4.84
N GLN A 24 -7.37 2.58 -4.77
CA GLN A 24 -6.57 2.33 -3.58
C GLN A 24 -6.21 3.63 -2.88
N THR A 25 -6.26 3.62 -1.55
CA THR A 25 -5.71 4.67 -0.69
C THR A 25 -4.43 4.13 -0.06
N HIS A 26 -3.35 4.90 -0.11
CA HIS A 26 -2.08 4.56 0.55
C HIS A 26 -1.93 5.42 1.80
N VAL A 27 -1.48 4.80 2.88
CA VAL A 27 -1.10 5.43 4.14
C VAL A 27 0.35 5.06 4.45
N ALA A 28 1.00 5.75 5.36
CA ALA A 28 2.35 5.37 5.78
C ALA A 28 2.31 4.00 6.46
N ALA A 29 3.38 3.20 6.27
CA ALA A 29 3.44 1.84 6.83
C ALA A 29 3.34 1.85 8.36
N ASP A 30 3.91 2.86 9.01
CA ASP A 30 3.86 3.04 10.46
C ASP A 30 2.45 3.31 11.00
N GLU A 31 1.52 3.80 10.15
CA GLU A 31 0.12 4.06 10.54
C GLU A 31 -0.72 2.77 10.61
N LEU A 32 -0.27 1.68 9.98
CA LEU A 32 -0.92 0.36 10.00
C LEU A 32 -0.43 -0.54 11.14
N ALA A 33 0.67 -0.20 11.80
CA ALA A 33 1.36 -1.03 12.79
C ALA A 33 0.86 -0.83 14.24
N THR A 34 -0.31 -0.19 14.42
CA THR A 34 -0.93 0.08 15.73
C THR A 34 -2.03 -0.92 16.07
#